data_AF-A0A6P1VQ00-F1
#
_entry.id   AF-A0A6P1VQ00-F1
#
_cell.length_a   1.000
_cell.length_b   1.000
_cell.length_c   1.000
_cell.angle_alpha   90.00
_cell.angle_beta   90.00
_cell.angle_gamma   90.00
#
_symmetry.space_group_name_H-M   'P 1'
#
loop_
_entity.id
_entity.type
_entity.pdbx_description
1 polymer ?
#
loop_
_entity_poly.entity_id
_entity_poly.type
_entity_poly.pdbx_seq_one_letter_code
_entity_poly.pdbx_strand_id
1 'polypeptide(L)'
;MKLTVSILFIAIVLCKAGSAYAQATAPSAKMAADSVNLNVYTGSYTLASGSPIQKFTVTADKGDLFGEADSYGKNKLIKQAKPDTYQSTSSYGSIITFVRDGTTKAVTGLTLATQGTELSAKKDNP
;
A
#
# COMPACT_ATOMS: atom_id res chain seq x y z
N MET A 1 -35.73 67.45 -32.08
CA MET A 1 -36.67 67.94 -31.04
C MET A 1 -36.63 66.93 -29.90
N LYS A 2 -36.24 67.37 -28.68
CA LYS A 2 -36.58 66.86 -27.32
C LYS A 2 -36.50 65.32 -27.10
N LEU A 3 -35.85 64.78 -26.08
CA LEU A 3 -36.07 65.08 -24.67
C LEU A 3 -34.99 64.40 -23.81
N THR A 4 -34.61 65.11 -22.77
CA THR A 4 -33.69 64.82 -21.67
C THR A 4 -34.21 63.76 -20.68
N VAL A 5 -33.37 63.42 -19.68
CA VAL A 5 -33.73 63.03 -18.29
C VAL A 5 -34.11 61.52 -18.14
N SER A 6 -33.56 60.70 -17.23
CA SER A 6 -32.78 60.95 -16.01
C SER A 6 -32.44 59.63 -15.28
N ILE A 7 -31.42 59.66 -14.41
CA ILE A 7 -31.33 59.00 -13.07
C ILE A 7 -31.29 57.44 -13.07
N LEU A 8 -30.55 56.69 -12.26
CA LEU A 8 -29.52 56.79 -11.21
C LEU A 8 -29.31 55.33 -10.72
N PHE A 9 -28.32 55.10 -9.84
CA PHE A 9 -27.94 53.88 -9.10
C PHE A 9 -26.80 53.10 -9.76
N ILE A 10 -25.53 53.45 -9.52
CA ILE A 10 -24.74 53.32 -8.26
C ILE A 10 -24.78 51.90 -7.68
N ALA A 11 -23.70 51.16 -7.96
CA ALA A 11 -22.95 50.33 -7.00
C ALA A 11 -21.53 50.19 -7.61
N ILE A 12 -20.52 50.99 -7.26
CA ILE A 12 -19.76 51.02 -6.00
C ILE A 12 -19.33 49.59 -5.59
N VAL A 13 -18.11 49.21 -6.00
CA VAL A 13 -16.96 48.89 -5.10
C VAL A 13 -16.83 47.36 -4.95
N LEU A 14 -15.69 46.71 -5.21
CA LEU A 14 -14.38 46.88 -4.57
C LEU A 14 -13.18 46.63 -5.49
N CYS A 15 -12.16 47.45 -5.22
CA CYS A 15 -10.78 47.36 -5.64
C CYS A 15 -10.01 46.30 -4.84
N LYS A 16 -9.01 45.70 -5.50
CA LYS A 16 -7.70 45.23 -4.99
C LYS A 16 -7.66 44.13 -3.91
N ALA A 17 -7.01 43.02 -4.28
CA ALA A 17 -5.76 42.61 -3.65
C ALA A 17 -5.00 41.68 -4.61
N GLY A 18 -3.82 42.11 -5.06
CA GLY A 18 -2.86 41.20 -5.66
C GLY A 18 -2.28 40.32 -4.56
N SER A 19 -2.46 39.01 -4.69
CA SER A 19 -1.81 38.03 -3.82
C SER A 19 -0.69 37.37 -4.64
N ALA A 20 0.52 37.88 -4.42
CA ALA A 20 1.74 37.15 -4.72
C ALA A 20 1.76 35.89 -3.84
N TYR A 21 1.41 34.75 -4.42
CA TYR A 21 1.66 33.46 -3.78
C TYR A 21 3.13 33.11 -4.00
N ALA A 22 3.91 33.25 -2.92
CA ALA A 22 5.25 32.73 -2.82
C ALA A 22 5.26 31.24 -3.18
N GLN A 23 6.09 30.86 -4.15
CA GLN A 23 6.38 29.46 -4.45
C GLN A 23 7.17 28.88 -3.28
N ALA A 24 6.48 28.16 -2.41
CA ALA A 24 7.11 27.28 -1.44
C ALA A 24 7.78 26.15 -2.22
N THR A 25 9.11 26.21 -2.38
CA THR A 25 9.91 25.07 -2.82
C THR A 25 9.87 24.02 -1.71
N ALA A 26 8.92 23.09 -1.80
CA ALA A 26 8.93 21.89 -0.98
C ALA A 26 10.27 21.17 -1.25
N PRO A 27 11.05 20.82 -0.21
CA PRO A 27 12.18 19.95 -0.41
C PRO A 27 11.64 18.64 -0.98
N SER A 28 12.05 18.34 -2.22
CA SER A 28 11.85 17.03 -2.82
C SER A 28 12.62 16.03 -1.97
N ALA A 29 11.93 15.45 -0.98
CA ALA A 29 12.40 14.30 -0.26
C ALA A 29 12.55 13.19 -1.30
N LYS A 30 13.77 13.09 -1.84
CA LYS A 30 14.26 11.92 -2.53
C LYS A 30 14.08 10.78 -1.54
N MET A 31 12.98 10.03 -1.68
CA MET A 31 12.81 8.73 -1.04
C MET A 31 14.12 8.00 -1.30
N ALA A 32 14.92 7.86 -0.25
CA ALA A 32 15.99 6.89 -0.26
C ALA A 32 15.27 5.58 -0.60
N ALA A 33 15.56 5.03 -1.77
CA ALA A 33 15.15 3.69 -2.11
C ALA A 33 15.92 2.79 -1.15
N ASP A 34 15.40 2.63 0.06
CA ASP A 34 15.75 1.53 0.93
C ASP A 34 15.56 0.31 0.05
N SER A 35 16.67 -0.28 -0.35
CA SER A 35 16.67 -1.50 -1.14
C SER A 35 16.17 -2.58 -0.20
N VAL A 36 14.84 -2.73 -0.11
CA VAL A 36 14.21 -3.69 0.76
C VAL A 36 14.72 -5.06 0.34
N ASN A 37 15.50 -5.68 1.21
CA ASN A 37 15.99 -7.03 0.96
C ASN A 37 14.81 -7.99 1.02
N LEU A 38 14.25 -8.35 -0.15
CA LEU A 38 13.07 -9.19 -0.25
C LEU A 38 13.28 -10.61 0.27
N ASN A 39 14.54 -11.07 0.37
CA ASN A 39 14.86 -12.41 0.85
C ASN A 39 14.41 -12.63 2.30
N VAL A 40 14.26 -11.57 3.10
CA VAL A 40 13.75 -11.69 4.48
C VAL A 40 12.34 -12.28 4.55
N TYR A 41 11.55 -12.10 3.50
CA TYR A 41 10.18 -12.61 3.38
C TYR A 41 10.11 -14.00 2.73
N THR A 42 11.19 -14.47 2.14
CA THR A 42 11.19 -15.77 1.46
C THR A 42 11.18 -16.91 2.46
N GLY A 43 10.54 -18.01 2.08
CA GLY A 43 10.43 -19.19 2.92
C GLY A 43 9.09 -19.90 2.76
N SER A 44 8.94 -20.96 3.55
CA SER A 44 7.69 -21.69 3.70
C SER A 44 6.98 -21.23 4.97
N TYR A 45 5.66 -21.11 4.90
CA TYR A 45 4.82 -20.69 6.00
C TYR A 45 3.73 -21.73 6.22
N THR A 46 3.75 -22.38 7.38
CA THR A 46 2.80 -23.43 7.74
C THR A 46 1.60 -22.85 8.48
N LEU A 47 0.40 -23.19 8.03
CA LEU A 47 -0.86 -22.83 8.66
C LEU A 47 -1.27 -23.87 9.71
N ALA A 48 -2.19 -23.48 10.59
CA ALA A 48 -2.74 -24.41 11.59
C ALA A 48 -3.51 -25.56 10.92
N SER A 49 -3.47 -26.74 11.52
CA SER A 49 -4.23 -27.91 11.06
C SER A 49 -5.73 -27.59 10.93
N GLY A 50 -6.33 -28.03 9.82
CA GLY A 50 -7.74 -27.76 9.51
C GLY A 50 -7.99 -26.43 8.78
N SER A 51 -6.94 -25.68 8.45
CA SER A 51 -7.05 -24.51 7.57
C SER A 51 -7.44 -24.92 6.15
N PRO A 52 -8.09 -24.04 5.36
CA PRO A 52 -8.43 -24.33 3.96
C PRO A 52 -7.21 -24.58 3.05
N ILE A 53 -6.05 -24.10 3.47
CA ILE A 53 -4.74 -24.36 2.87
C ILE A 53 -3.76 -24.71 3.99
N GLN A 54 -2.75 -25.52 3.70
CA GLN A 54 -1.81 -25.99 4.72
C GLN A 54 -0.48 -25.22 4.71
N LYS A 55 -0.07 -24.75 3.53
CA LYS A 55 1.21 -24.09 3.32
C LYS A 55 1.06 -22.87 2.43
N PHE A 56 1.83 -21.83 2.74
CA PHE A 56 2.05 -20.70 1.85
C PHE A 56 3.56 -20.54 1.61
N THR A 57 3.99 -20.58 0.36
CA THR A 57 5.41 -20.45 -0.01
C THR A 57 5.66 -19.08 -0.62
N VAL A 58 6.66 -18.37 -0.12
CA VAL A 58 7.10 -17.08 -0.64
C VAL A 58 8.46 -17.22 -1.29
N THR A 59 8.56 -16.78 -2.54
CA THR A 59 9.82 -16.75 -3.32
C THR A 59 10.11 -15.33 -3.79
N ALA A 60 11.38 -15.01 -3.98
CA ALA A 60 11.82 -13.77 -4.60
C ALA A 60 12.43 -14.09 -5.97
N ASP A 61 12.00 -13.39 -7.01
CA ASP A 61 12.55 -13.51 -8.36
C ASP A 61 12.54 -12.15 -9.04
N LYS A 62 13.67 -11.77 -9.66
CA LYS A 62 13.85 -10.50 -10.40
C LYS A 62 13.36 -9.23 -9.65
N GLY A 63 13.53 -9.20 -8.33
CA GLY A 63 13.14 -8.04 -7.51
C GLY A 63 11.63 -8.00 -7.17
N ASP A 64 10.89 -9.07 -7.46
CA ASP A 64 9.50 -9.23 -7.09
C ASP A 64 9.34 -10.39 -6.10
N LEU A 65 8.33 -10.28 -5.23
CA LEU A 65 7.86 -11.41 -4.43
C LEU A 65 6.76 -12.16 -5.16
N PHE A 66 6.75 -13.47 -4.97
CA PHE A 66 5.70 -14.36 -5.41
C PHE A 66 5.24 -15.25 -4.27
N GLY A 67 3.93 -15.45 -4.18
CA GLY A 67 3.29 -16.32 -3.20
C GLY A 67 2.55 -17.47 -3.87
N GLU A 68 2.59 -18.63 -3.23
CA GLU A 68 1.88 -19.83 -3.66
C GLU A 68 1.23 -20.49 -2.44
N ALA A 69 -0.09 -20.66 -2.48
CA ALA A 69 -0.82 -21.44 -1.49
C ALA A 69 -0.86 -22.91 -1.96
N ASP A 70 -0.37 -23.84 -1.14
CA ASP A 70 -0.23 -25.26 -1.45
C ASP A 70 0.32 -25.54 -2.87
N SER A 71 -0.57 -25.86 -3.82
CA SER A 71 -0.24 -26.07 -5.24
C SER A 71 -1.20 -25.33 -6.17
N TYR A 72 -1.79 -24.22 -5.69
CA TYR A 72 -2.73 -23.37 -6.44
C TYR A 72 -2.02 -22.38 -7.38
N GLY A 73 -0.71 -22.55 -7.59
CA GLY A 73 0.07 -21.76 -8.51
C GLY A 73 0.66 -20.49 -7.91
N LYS A 74 1.77 -20.08 -8.52
CA LYS A 74 2.59 -18.95 -8.10
C LYS A 74 2.04 -17.63 -8.63
N ASN A 75 1.76 -16.68 -7.74
CA ASN A 75 1.21 -15.38 -8.08
C ASN A 75 2.11 -14.25 -7.55
N LYS A 76 2.25 -13.17 -8.33
CA LYS A 76 3.03 -12.01 -7.91
C LYS A 76 2.38 -11.33 -6.70
N LEU A 77 3.20 -10.86 -5.76
CA LEU A 77 2.78 -10.13 -4.57
C LEU A 77 3.12 -8.64 -4.74
N ILE A 78 2.11 -7.81 -4.84
CA ILE A 78 2.24 -6.37 -5.07
C ILE A 78 2.37 -5.66 -3.72
N LYS A 79 3.46 -4.93 -3.52
CA LYS A 79 3.71 -4.16 -2.30
C LYS A 79 2.59 -3.15 -2.05
N GLN A 80 2.12 -3.08 -0.81
CA GLN A 80 1.12 -2.12 -0.38
C GLN A 80 1.75 -0.98 0.43
N ALA A 81 1.00 0.11 0.63
CA ALA A 81 1.45 1.27 1.41
C ALA A 81 1.73 0.91 2.88
N LYS A 82 0.99 -0.06 3.44
CA LYS A 82 1.24 -0.55 4.80
C LYS A 82 2.55 -1.35 4.85
N PRO A 83 3.42 -1.11 5.85
CA PRO A 83 4.65 -1.88 6.03
C PRO A 83 4.36 -3.39 6.07
N ASP A 84 5.28 -4.16 5.48
CA ASP A 84 5.18 -5.63 5.47
C ASP A 84 3.87 -6.20 4.88
N THR A 85 3.10 -5.39 4.14
CA THR A 85 1.86 -5.82 3.50
C THR A 85 2.02 -5.90 1.99
N TYR A 86 1.47 -6.98 1.42
CA TYR A 86 1.44 -7.26 -0.01
C TYR A 86 0.07 -7.79 -0.42
N GLN A 87 -0.30 -7.62 -1.68
CA GLN A 87 -1.52 -8.18 -2.26
C GLN A 87 -1.17 -9.21 -3.32
N SER A 88 -1.77 -10.40 -3.23
CA SER A 88 -1.65 -11.42 -4.27
C SER A 88 -2.38 -10.99 -5.55
N THR A 89 -1.78 -11.28 -6.69
CA THR A 89 -2.40 -11.14 -8.03
C THR A 89 -3.29 -12.33 -8.41
N SER A 90 -3.45 -13.32 -7.53
CA SER A 90 -4.42 -14.40 -7.72
C SER A 90 -5.86 -13.88 -7.79
N SER A 91 -6.78 -14.70 -8.29
CA SER A 91 -8.21 -14.39 -8.37
C SER A 91 -8.85 -14.05 -7.01
N TYR A 92 -8.30 -14.56 -5.92
CA TYR A 92 -8.76 -14.28 -4.55
C TYR A 92 -8.26 -12.95 -3.99
N GLY A 93 -7.28 -12.32 -4.64
CA GLY A 93 -6.77 -10.99 -4.28
C GLY A 93 -6.27 -10.87 -2.84
N SER A 94 -5.82 -11.96 -2.22
CA SER A 94 -5.53 -12.04 -0.78
C SER A 94 -4.53 -10.97 -0.34
N ILE A 95 -4.75 -10.40 0.84
CA ILE A 95 -3.81 -9.49 1.49
C ILE A 95 -2.92 -10.30 2.43
N ILE A 96 -1.61 -10.22 2.20
CA ILE A 96 -0.58 -10.87 2.99
C ILE A 96 0.06 -9.82 3.88
N THR A 97 0.05 -10.01 5.20
CA THR A 97 0.80 -9.15 6.13
C THR A 97 1.83 -9.99 6.87
N PHE A 98 3.12 -9.70 6.66
CA PHE A 98 4.18 -10.41 7.37
C PHE A 98 4.24 -9.96 8.83
N VAL A 99 4.42 -10.93 9.71
CA VAL A 99 4.56 -10.73 11.15
C VAL A 99 6.04 -10.76 11.49
N ARG A 100 6.48 -9.74 12.24
CA ARG A 100 7.86 -9.66 12.76
C ARG A 100 7.90 -9.93 14.24
N ASP A 101 8.97 -10.57 14.67
CA ASP A 101 9.32 -10.65 16.08
C ASP A 101 9.59 -9.25 16.66
N GLY A 102 9.09 -9.01 17.87
CA GLY A 102 9.17 -7.70 18.52
C GLY A 102 10.60 -7.27 18.86
N THR A 103 11.48 -8.23 19.13
CA THR A 103 12.84 -8.02 19.62
C THR A 103 13.84 -8.03 18.47
N THR A 104 13.88 -9.11 17.70
CA THR A 104 14.86 -9.36 16.63
C THR A 104 14.46 -8.73 15.30
N LYS A 105 13.20 -8.31 15.15
CA LYS A 105 12.61 -7.80 13.89
C LYS A 105 12.63 -8.81 12.74
N ALA A 106 12.99 -10.07 13.00
CA ALA A 106 12.94 -11.16 12.03
C ALA A 106 11.49 -11.46 11.64
N VAL A 107 11.26 -11.85 10.38
CA VAL A 107 9.93 -12.28 9.91
C VAL A 107 9.66 -13.69 10.42
N THR A 108 8.67 -13.84 11.29
CA THR A 108 8.34 -15.12 11.96
C THR A 108 7.04 -15.74 11.47
N GLY A 109 6.26 -15.02 10.67
CA GLY A 109 4.99 -15.50 10.16
C GLY A 109 4.35 -14.54 9.18
N LEU A 110 3.11 -14.84 8.82
CA LEU A 110 2.25 -13.97 8.04
C LEU A 110 0.78 -14.21 8.38
N THR A 111 -0.06 -13.23 8.06
CA THR A 111 -1.50 -13.41 7.96
C THR A 111 -1.94 -13.31 6.50
N LEU A 112 -2.94 -14.11 6.12
CA LEU A 112 -3.61 -14.11 4.82
C LEU A 112 -5.06 -13.70 5.03
N ALA A 113 -5.45 -12.53 4.54
CA ALA A 113 -6.82 -12.08 4.55
C ALA A 113 -7.45 -12.19 3.17
N THR A 114 -8.57 -12.91 3.06
CA THR A 114 -9.36 -13.01 1.82
C THR A 114 -10.84 -13.22 2.15
N GLN A 115 -11.73 -12.52 1.45
CA GLN A 115 -13.19 -12.66 1.59
C GLN A 115 -13.70 -12.68 3.05
N GLY A 116 -13.15 -11.79 3.89
CA GLY A 116 -13.55 -11.67 5.30
C GLY A 116 -12.99 -12.76 6.24
N THR A 117 -12.18 -13.70 5.73
CA THR A 117 -11.46 -14.68 6.55
C THR A 117 -10.00 -14.28 6.68
N GLU A 118 -9.44 -14.43 7.89
CA GLU A 118 -8.02 -14.26 8.15
C GLU A 118 -7.42 -15.59 8.62
N LEU A 119 -6.33 -15.99 7.97
CA LEU A 119 -5.57 -17.19 8.32
C LEU A 119 -4.17 -16.78 8.78
N SER A 120 -3.69 -17.38 9.87
CA SER A 120 -2.33 -17.15 10.37
C SER A 120 -1.41 -18.30 9.99
N ALA A 121 -0.19 -17.96 9.56
CA ALA A 121 0.84 -18.93 9.22
C ALA A 121 2.16 -18.59 9.93
N LYS A 122 2.89 -19.61 10.39
CA LYS A 122 4.22 -19.49 10.98
C LYS A 122 5.29 -19.78 9.94
N LYS A 123 6.36 -19.00 9.92
CA LYS A 123 7.50 -19.28 9.05
C LYS A 123 8.21 -20.54 9.53
N ASP A 124 8.51 -21.44 8.61
CA ASP A 124 9.26 -22.65 8.89
C ASP A 124 10.74 -22.30 9.04
N ASN A 125 11.38 -22.75 10.12
CA ASN A 125 12.78 -22.49 10.46
C ASN A 125 13.17 -20.99 10.35
N PRO A 126 12.54 -20.11 11.16
CA PRO A 126 12.67 -18.64 11.07
C PRO A 126 14.03 -18.09 11.50
#